data_AF-M5RKY6-F1
#
_entry.id   AF-M5RKY6-F1
#
_cell.length_a   1.000
_cell.length_b   1.000
_cell.length_c   1.000
_cell.angle_alpha   90.00
_cell.angle_beta   90.00
_cell.angle_gamma   90.00
#
_symmetry.space_group_name_H-M   'P 1'
#
loop_
_entity.id
_entity.type
_entity.pdbx_description
1 polymer ?
#
loop_
_entity_poly.entity_id
_entity_poly.type
_entity_poly.pdbx_seq_one_letter_code
_entity_poly.pdbx_strand_id
1 'polypeptide(L)'
;MADGAADHDSAMDILEKAGTSLNYPGLWRDVEAFEMPADDKPLPPLVPIARINSMASLMVAIDQANEHLSQFAEHDWARVESHPDLRPAAEAALLREGFRESVRLRTKSNADDLADYDDAYWDQMIAAENVAAKLEDAIRSKDHGSANRHLDRMGTLCTKCHDQYRN
;
A
#
# COMPACT_ATOMS: atom_id res chain seq x y z
N MET A 1 20.00 9.54 -23.39
CA MET A 1 20.13 8.31 -22.60
C MET A 1 20.60 8.76 -21.22
N ALA A 2 19.90 8.40 -20.15
CA ALA A 2 20.40 8.66 -18.81
C ALA A 2 21.71 7.88 -18.67
N ASP A 3 22.82 8.57 -18.50
CA ASP A 3 24.17 8.04 -18.31
C ASP A 3 24.40 7.46 -16.91
N GLY A 4 23.34 7.39 -16.08
CA GLY A 4 23.40 6.85 -14.72
C GLY A 4 24.19 7.72 -13.74
N ALA A 5 24.46 8.97 -14.09
CA ALA A 5 25.45 9.83 -13.43
C ALA A 5 24.99 10.48 -12.10
N ALA A 6 24.03 9.87 -11.39
CA ALA A 6 23.71 10.32 -10.04
C ALA A 6 24.66 9.62 -9.06
N ASP A 7 25.71 10.31 -8.64
CA ASP A 7 26.44 9.96 -7.42
C ASP A 7 25.59 10.25 -6.18
N HIS A 8 26.06 9.83 -5.00
CA HIS A 8 25.33 9.98 -3.73
C HIS A 8 24.78 11.41 -3.53
N ASP A 9 25.65 12.41 -3.67
CA ASP A 9 25.30 13.80 -3.39
C ASP A 9 24.33 14.34 -4.46
N SER A 10 24.54 14.03 -5.73
CA SER A 10 23.63 14.44 -6.80
C SER A 10 22.28 13.72 -6.76
N ALA A 11 22.20 12.49 -6.25
CA ALA A 11 20.94 11.77 -6.06
C ALA A 11 20.06 12.42 -4.98
N MET A 12 20.66 12.83 -3.86
CA MET A 12 19.96 13.56 -2.79
C MET A 12 19.47 14.93 -3.29
N ASP A 13 20.32 15.66 -4.01
CA ASP A 13 19.98 16.93 -4.67
C ASP A 13 18.80 16.79 -5.64
N ILE A 14 18.69 15.66 -6.33
CA ILE A 14 17.57 15.37 -7.24
C ILE A 14 16.27 15.20 -6.45
N LEU A 15 16.28 14.45 -5.34
CA LEU A 15 15.08 14.27 -4.51
C LEU A 15 14.56 15.61 -3.99
N GLU A 16 15.46 16.48 -3.51
CA GLU A 16 15.12 17.82 -3.05
C GLU A 16 14.56 18.70 -4.17
N LYS A 17 15.25 18.78 -5.32
CA LYS A 17 14.82 19.59 -6.47
C LYS A 17 13.49 19.11 -7.05
N ALA A 18 13.23 17.80 -6.99
CA ALA A 18 11.95 17.22 -7.39
C ALA A 18 10.80 17.54 -6.41
N GLY A 19 11.09 18.10 -5.24
CA GLY A 19 10.10 18.35 -4.20
C GLY A 19 9.58 17.06 -3.57
N THR A 20 10.43 16.02 -3.52
CA THR A 20 10.06 14.72 -2.93
C THR A 20 9.69 14.91 -1.47
N SER A 21 8.55 14.35 -1.05
CA SER A 21 8.10 14.50 0.33
C SER A 21 9.04 13.79 1.32
N LEU A 22 9.31 14.43 2.46
CA LEU A 22 10.04 13.81 3.58
C LEU A 22 9.24 12.71 4.28
N ASN A 23 7.95 12.55 3.93
CA ASN A 23 7.10 11.47 4.45
C ASN A 23 7.43 10.09 3.84
N TYR A 24 8.46 9.99 3.00
CA TYR A 24 8.98 8.73 2.47
C TYR A 24 10.35 8.40 3.07
N PRO A 25 10.47 8.20 4.40
CA PRO A 25 11.76 8.07 5.06
C PRO A 25 12.62 6.92 4.52
N GLY A 26 11.98 5.80 4.12
CA GLY A 26 12.68 4.68 3.48
C GLY A 26 13.35 5.05 2.15
N LEU A 27 12.70 5.88 1.32
CA LEU A 27 13.30 6.34 0.07
C LEU A 27 14.55 7.19 0.33
N TRP A 28 14.43 8.16 1.24
CA TRP A 28 15.56 9.03 1.60
C TRP A 28 16.71 8.22 2.21
N ARG A 29 16.41 7.28 3.12
CA ARG A 29 17.38 6.34 3.69
C ARG A 29 18.08 5.52 2.60
N ASP A 30 17.32 4.94 1.68
CA ASP A 30 17.85 4.00 0.69
C ASP A 30 18.72 4.72 -0.35
N VAL A 31 18.37 5.96 -0.72
CA VAL A 31 19.21 6.80 -1.60
C VAL A 31 20.48 7.26 -0.89
N GLU A 32 20.39 7.66 0.39
CA GLU A 32 21.55 8.02 1.22
C GLU A 32 22.49 6.81 1.44
N ALA A 33 21.94 5.62 1.64
CA ALA A 33 22.72 4.40 1.88
C ALA A 33 23.22 3.72 0.58
N PHE A 34 22.86 4.24 -0.59
CA PHE A 34 23.17 3.58 -1.85
C PHE A 34 24.66 3.68 -2.19
N GLU A 35 25.30 2.51 -2.38
CA GLU A 35 26.66 2.40 -2.90
C GLU A 35 26.65 1.76 -4.29
N MET A 36 27.32 2.41 -5.24
CA MET A 36 27.44 1.86 -6.58
C MET A 36 28.22 0.53 -6.53
N PRO A 37 27.67 -0.56 -7.08
CA PRO A 37 28.39 -1.83 -7.14
C PRO A 37 29.65 -1.70 -8.00
N ALA A 38 30.70 -2.46 -7.67
CA ALA A 38 31.92 -2.53 -8.47
C ALA A 38 31.63 -2.94 -9.92
N ASP A 39 32.41 -2.41 -10.87
CA ASP A 39 32.21 -2.62 -12.32
C ASP A 39 32.17 -4.10 -12.74
N ASP A 40 32.85 -4.97 -12.01
CA ASP A 40 32.94 -6.40 -12.26
C ASP A 40 31.85 -7.22 -11.55
N LYS A 41 31.02 -6.58 -10.72
CA LYS A 41 29.94 -7.25 -10.00
C LYS A 41 28.83 -7.63 -10.99
N PRO A 42 28.50 -8.92 -11.14
CA PRO A 42 27.40 -9.33 -12.01
C PRO A 42 26.07 -8.79 -11.46
N LEU A 43 25.43 -7.92 -12.23
CA LEU A 43 24.10 -7.41 -11.92
C LEU A 43 23.02 -8.41 -12.39
N PRO A 44 21.88 -8.50 -11.69
CA PRO A 44 20.78 -9.34 -12.13
C PRO A 44 20.31 -8.90 -13.54
N PRO A 45 19.97 -9.85 -14.43
CA PRO A 45 19.52 -9.51 -15.76
C PRO A 45 18.21 -8.74 -15.70
N LEU A 46 18.10 -7.65 -16.46
CA LEU A 46 16.84 -6.95 -16.65
C LEU A 46 15.87 -7.87 -17.39
N VAL A 47 14.71 -8.09 -16.80
CA VAL A 47 13.63 -8.88 -17.41
C VAL A 47 12.58 -7.93 -18.01
N PRO A 48 11.97 -8.26 -19.16
CA PRO A 48 10.91 -7.44 -19.74
C PRO A 48 9.68 -7.28 -18.83
N ILE A 49 9.45 -8.26 -17.94
CA ILE A 49 8.39 -8.26 -16.95
C ILE A 49 8.96 -8.82 -15.64
N ALA A 50 9.09 -7.96 -14.63
CA ALA A 50 9.35 -8.40 -13.27
C ALA A 50 8.09 -9.06 -12.71
N ARG A 51 8.20 -10.27 -12.18
CA ARG A 51 7.11 -10.89 -11.42
C ARG A 51 7.10 -10.22 -10.05
N ILE A 52 6.24 -9.21 -9.89
CA ILE A 52 6.04 -8.56 -8.59
C ILE A 52 5.31 -9.55 -7.70
N ASN A 53 5.90 -9.85 -6.54
CA ASN A 53 5.27 -10.70 -5.54
C ASN A 53 3.89 -10.15 -5.16
N SER A 54 2.97 -11.07 -4.94
CA SER A 54 1.53 -10.82 -4.78
C SER A 54 1.17 -9.80 -3.69
N MET A 55 2.02 -9.60 -2.68
CA MET A 55 1.71 -8.69 -1.57
C MET A 55 1.72 -7.21 -1.98
N ALA A 56 2.77 -6.74 -2.67
CA ALA A 56 2.85 -5.34 -3.08
C ALA A 56 1.72 -4.96 -4.04
N SER A 57 1.39 -5.85 -4.97
CA SER A 57 0.25 -5.67 -5.89
C SER A 57 -1.09 -5.59 -5.15
N LEU A 58 -1.28 -6.41 -4.11
CA LEU A 58 -2.48 -6.34 -3.26
C LEU A 58 -2.53 -5.04 -2.46
N MET A 59 -1.40 -4.58 -1.93
CA MET A 59 -1.34 -3.30 -1.20
C MET A 59 -1.71 -2.11 -2.08
N VAL A 60 -1.30 -2.11 -3.36
CA VAL A 60 -1.72 -1.07 -4.32
C VAL A 60 -3.24 -1.11 -4.54
N ALA A 61 -3.82 -2.30 -4.71
CA ALA A 61 -5.27 -2.43 -4.89
C ALA A 61 -6.06 -2.00 -3.63
N ILE A 62 -5.53 -2.32 -2.44
CA ILE A 62 -6.09 -1.91 -1.15
C ILE A 62 -6.04 -0.38 -1.00
N ASP A 63 -4.90 0.24 -1.33
CA ASP A 63 -4.71 1.69 -1.24
C ASP A 63 -5.69 2.44 -2.16
N GLN A 64 -5.83 1.99 -3.41
CA GLN A 64 -6.79 2.55 -4.36
C GLN A 64 -8.24 2.47 -3.85
N ALA A 65 -8.66 1.30 -3.35
CA ALA A 65 -10.00 1.15 -2.79
C ALA A 65 -10.21 2.05 -1.56
N ASN A 66 -9.20 2.19 -0.71
CA ASN A 66 -9.24 3.08 0.46
C ASN A 66 -9.32 4.57 0.06
N GLU A 67 -8.60 4.98 -0.98
CA GLU A 67 -8.65 6.34 -1.53
C GLU A 67 -10.07 6.64 -2.07
N HIS A 68 -10.65 5.74 -2.86
CA HIS A 68 -12.02 5.91 -3.35
C HIS A 68 -13.03 5.99 -2.20
N LEU A 69 -12.87 5.18 -1.15
CA LEU A 69 -13.73 5.23 0.05
C LEU A 69 -13.59 6.55 0.81
N SER A 70 -12.39 7.13 0.83
CA SER A 70 -12.14 8.45 1.42
C SER A 70 -12.86 9.55 0.64
N GLN A 71 -12.81 9.51 -0.69
CA GLN A 71 -13.60 10.41 -1.55
C GLN A 71 -15.10 10.26 -1.28
N PHE A 72 -15.60 9.03 -1.13
CA PHE A 72 -17.00 8.83 -0.77
C PHE A 72 -17.36 9.43 0.59
N ALA A 73 -16.51 9.28 1.61
CA ALA A 73 -16.74 9.85 2.92
C ALA A 73 -16.79 11.39 2.89
N GLU A 74 -15.92 12.04 2.09
CA GLU A 74 -15.92 13.50 1.87
C GLU A 74 -17.18 14.01 1.17
N HIS A 75 -17.86 13.14 0.42
CA HIS A 75 -19.10 13.42 -0.30
C HIS A 75 -20.34 12.79 0.34
N ASP A 76 -20.34 12.62 1.67
CA ASP A 76 -21.47 12.06 2.44
C ASP A 76 -21.97 10.71 1.91
N TRP A 77 -21.04 9.88 1.40
CA TRP A 77 -21.27 8.57 0.78
C TRP A 77 -22.19 8.61 -0.45
N ALA A 78 -22.36 9.79 -1.05
CA ALA A 78 -23.06 9.97 -2.31
C ALA A 78 -22.22 9.51 -3.51
N ARG A 79 -22.85 9.42 -4.69
CA ARG A 79 -22.12 9.12 -5.92
C ARG A 79 -21.18 10.28 -6.27
N VAL A 80 -19.94 9.96 -6.61
CA VAL A 80 -18.96 10.94 -7.10
C VAL A 80 -19.15 11.13 -8.61
N GLU A 81 -19.47 12.35 -9.05
CA GLU A 81 -19.82 12.64 -10.46
C GLU A 81 -18.64 12.49 -11.42
N SER A 82 -17.43 12.80 -10.98
CA SER A 82 -16.19 12.62 -11.76
C SER A 82 -15.84 11.15 -11.99
N HIS A 83 -16.37 10.24 -11.16
CA HIS A 83 -16.11 8.80 -11.21
C HIS A 83 -17.44 8.01 -11.20
N PRO A 84 -18.22 8.08 -12.29
CA PRO A 84 -19.59 7.59 -12.34
C PRO A 84 -19.73 6.07 -12.21
N ASP A 85 -18.65 5.33 -12.42
CA ASP A 85 -18.51 3.87 -12.33
C ASP A 85 -18.29 3.39 -10.90
N LEU A 86 -17.69 4.21 -10.03
CA LEU A 86 -17.43 3.85 -8.65
C LEU A 86 -18.74 3.72 -7.85
N ARG A 87 -18.75 2.76 -6.92
CA ARG A 87 -19.85 2.54 -6.00
C ARG A 87 -19.31 2.28 -4.59
N PRO A 88 -19.80 2.97 -3.54
CA PRO A 88 -19.24 2.83 -2.19
C PRO A 88 -19.19 1.37 -1.70
N ALA A 89 -20.27 0.62 -1.91
CA ALA A 89 -20.34 -0.78 -1.50
C ALA A 89 -19.43 -1.72 -2.31
N ALA A 90 -19.10 -1.35 -3.57
CA ALA A 90 -18.17 -2.13 -4.38
C ALA A 90 -16.73 -1.88 -3.95
N GLU A 91 -16.35 -0.62 -3.72
CA GLU A 91 -15.01 -0.26 -3.22
C GLU A 91 -14.75 -0.86 -1.84
N ALA A 92 -15.74 -0.86 -0.94
CA ALA A 92 -15.62 -1.51 0.36
C ALA A 92 -15.41 -3.03 0.26
N ALA A 93 -16.07 -3.67 -0.71
CA ALA A 93 -15.86 -5.09 -0.98
C ALA A 93 -14.45 -5.34 -1.54
N LEU A 94 -13.95 -4.49 -2.45
CA LEU A 94 -12.59 -4.59 -2.98
C LEU A 94 -11.55 -4.43 -1.86
N LEU A 95 -11.74 -3.48 -0.94
CA LEU A 95 -10.87 -3.28 0.21
C LEU A 95 -10.79 -4.56 1.06
N ARG A 96 -11.95 -5.13 1.41
CA ARG A 96 -12.04 -6.36 2.20
C ARG A 96 -11.40 -7.55 1.49
N GLU A 97 -11.70 -7.78 0.22
CA GLU A 97 -11.14 -8.90 -0.53
C GLU A 97 -9.63 -8.72 -0.73
N GLY A 98 -9.13 -7.49 -0.86
CA GLY A 98 -7.70 -7.20 -0.86
C GLY A 98 -6.99 -7.69 0.41
N PHE A 99 -7.54 -7.37 1.58
CA PHE A 99 -7.00 -7.87 2.85
C PHE A 99 -7.13 -9.39 2.98
N ARG A 100 -8.26 -9.97 2.56
CA ARG A 100 -8.45 -11.43 2.57
C ARG A 100 -7.41 -12.15 1.70
N GLU A 101 -7.20 -11.69 0.48
CA GLU A 101 -6.22 -12.29 -0.41
C GLU A 101 -4.80 -12.11 0.13
N SER A 102 -4.53 -10.99 0.80
CA SER A 102 -3.26 -10.77 1.48
C SER A 102 -3.02 -11.80 2.56
N VAL A 103 -4.02 -12.07 3.41
CA VAL A 103 -3.95 -13.13 4.43
C VAL A 103 -3.78 -14.52 3.80
N ARG A 104 -4.39 -14.78 2.64
CA ARG A 104 -4.21 -16.07 1.92
C ARG A 104 -2.78 -16.30 1.46
N LEU A 105 -1.97 -15.25 1.27
CA LEU A 105 -0.55 -15.40 0.92
C LEU A 105 0.23 -16.16 2.00
N ARG A 106 -0.17 -16.05 3.27
CA ARG A 106 0.45 -16.80 4.38
C ARG A 106 0.54 -18.31 4.12
N THR A 107 -0.42 -18.88 3.37
CA THR A 107 -0.47 -20.32 3.07
C THR A 107 -0.09 -20.66 1.63
N LYS A 108 -0.01 -19.67 0.74
CA LYS A 108 0.23 -19.86 -0.70
C LYS A 108 1.63 -19.44 -1.15
N SER A 109 2.31 -18.61 -0.39
CA SER A 109 3.68 -18.17 -0.66
C SER A 109 4.70 -19.17 -0.13
N ASN A 110 5.92 -19.16 -0.68
CA ASN A 110 7.02 -19.94 -0.13
C ASN A 110 7.55 -19.28 1.16
N ALA A 111 8.38 -20.00 1.92
CA ALA A 111 8.91 -19.50 3.19
C ALA A 111 9.80 -18.25 3.03
N ASP A 112 10.55 -18.15 1.92
CA ASP A 112 11.46 -17.04 1.65
C ASP A 112 10.68 -15.74 1.40
N ASP A 113 9.55 -15.80 0.70
CA ASP A 113 8.65 -14.67 0.43
C ASP A 113 7.97 -14.14 1.71
N LEU A 114 7.97 -14.92 2.78
CA LEU A 114 7.31 -14.61 4.05
C LEU A 114 8.30 -14.36 5.20
N ALA A 115 9.61 -14.41 4.94
CA ALA A 115 10.65 -14.37 5.97
C ALA A 115 10.59 -13.10 6.84
N ASP A 116 10.12 -11.99 6.27
CA ASP A 116 10.03 -10.69 6.94
C ASP A 116 8.72 -10.48 7.72
N TYR A 117 7.76 -11.42 7.66
CA TYR A 117 6.44 -11.28 8.28
C TYR A 117 6.25 -12.24 9.45
N ASP A 118 6.19 -11.68 10.66
CA ASP A 118 5.88 -12.41 11.88
C ASP A 118 4.37 -12.60 12.11
N ASP A 119 3.99 -13.29 13.18
CA ASP A 119 2.56 -13.50 13.51
C ASP A 119 1.83 -12.17 13.76
N ALA A 120 2.52 -11.15 14.29
CA ALA A 120 1.93 -9.84 14.54
C ALA A 120 1.59 -9.09 13.23
N TYR A 121 2.33 -9.31 12.14
CA TYR A 121 1.97 -8.81 10.82
C TYR A 121 0.62 -9.39 10.38
N TRP A 122 0.48 -10.71 10.47
CA TRP A 122 -0.73 -11.40 10.04
C TRP A 122 -1.95 -11.06 10.89
N ASP A 123 -1.76 -10.90 12.21
CA ASP A 123 -2.82 -10.43 13.10
C ASP A 123 -3.32 -9.03 12.73
N GLN A 124 -2.42 -8.13 12.30
CA GLN A 124 -2.80 -6.81 11.79
C GLN A 124 -3.57 -6.89 10.47
N MET A 125 -3.16 -7.76 9.55
CA MET A 125 -3.88 -7.99 8.29
C MET A 125 -5.29 -8.55 8.51
N ILE A 126 -5.44 -9.50 9.44
CA ILE A 126 -6.74 -10.06 9.84
C ILE A 126 -7.60 -8.99 10.54
N ALA A 127 -7.01 -8.16 11.40
CA ALA A 127 -7.72 -7.06 12.03
C ALA A 127 -8.24 -6.05 10.99
N ALA A 128 -7.44 -5.76 9.95
CA ALA A 128 -7.84 -4.90 8.84
C ALA A 128 -8.97 -5.53 8.01
N GLU A 129 -8.90 -6.83 7.66
CA GLU A 129 -10.02 -7.53 6.97
C GLU A 129 -11.32 -7.39 7.77
N ASN A 130 -11.27 -7.58 9.08
CA ASN A 130 -12.44 -7.48 9.95
C ASN A 130 -13.02 -6.05 10.02
N VAL A 131 -12.17 -5.01 9.98
CA VAL A 131 -12.63 -3.62 9.92
C VAL A 131 -13.22 -3.31 8.54
N ALA A 132 -12.59 -3.78 7.46
CA ALA A 132 -13.11 -3.63 6.10
C ALA A 132 -14.49 -4.29 5.94
N ALA A 133 -14.71 -5.48 6.53
CA ALA A 133 -16.02 -6.12 6.54
C ALA A 133 -17.09 -5.29 7.27
N LYS A 134 -16.75 -4.72 8.44
CA LYS A 134 -17.67 -3.84 9.18
C LYS A 134 -17.96 -2.55 8.42
N LEU A 135 -16.97 -2.01 7.72
CA LEU A 135 -17.14 -0.86 6.83
C LEU A 135 -18.12 -1.18 5.69
N GLU A 136 -17.92 -2.31 5.00
CA GLU A 136 -18.82 -2.79 3.95
C GLU A 136 -20.26 -2.94 4.44
N ASP A 137 -20.46 -3.56 5.61
CA ASP A 137 -21.78 -3.75 6.23
C ASP A 137 -22.44 -2.41 6.59
N ALA A 138 -21.68 -1.47 7.15
CA ALA A 138 -22.17 -0.13 7.49
C ALA A 138 -22.62 0.64 6.24
N ILE A 139 -21.84 0.61 5.17
CA ILE A 139 -22.18 1.24 3.88
C ILE A 139 -23.44 0.61 3.29
N ARG A 140 -23.54 -0.72 3.28
CA ARG A 140 -24.74 -1.44 2.79
C ARG A 140 -25.99 -1.11 3.58
N SER A 141 -25.84 -0.94 4.89
CA SER A 141 -26.93 -0.57 5.80
C SER A 141 -27.24 0.94 5.79
N LYS A 142 -26.50 1.73 5.01
CA LYS A 142 -26.56 3.20 4.98
C LYS A 142 -26.33 3.86 6.34
N ASP A 143 -25.58 3.19 7.22
CA ASP A 143 -25.11 3.76 8.48
C ASP A 143 -23.79 4.49 8.24
N HIS A 144 -23.89 5.69 7.68
CA HIS A 144 -22.74 6.53 7.33
C HIS A 144 -21.91 6.95 8.56
N GLY A 145 -22.55 7.03 9.74
CA GLY A 145 -21.85 7.29 11.00
C GLY A 145 -20.92 6.14 11.39
N SER A 146 -21.37 4.89 11.27
CA SER A 146 -20.51 3.72 11.47
C SER A 146 -19.47 3.59 10.35
N ALA A 147 -19.84 3.88 9.10
CA ALA A 147 -18.92 3.82 7.97
C ALA A 147 -17.72 4.76 8.17
N ASN A 148 -17.95 6.02 8.53
CA ASN A 148 -16.86 6.97 8.83
C ASN A 148 -15.95 6.47 9.95
N ARG A 149 -16.51 5.96 11.06
CA ARG A 149 -15.71 5.40 12.17
C ARG A 149 -14.86 4.21 11.74
N HIS A 150 -15.38 3.34 10.88
CA HIS A 150 -14.63 2.20 10.38
C HIS A 150 -13.55 2.60 9.37
N LEU A 151 -13.79 3.62 8.55
CA LEU A 151 -12.80 4.18 7.64
C LEU A 151 -11.64 4.86 8.40
N ASP A 152 -11.94 5.68 9.41
CA ASP A 152 -10.91 6.30 10.28
C ASP A 152 -10.06 5.22 10.97
N ARG A 153 -10.73 4.16 11.44
CA ARG A 153 -10.04 3.02 12.05
C ARG A 153 -9.16 2.29 11.04
N MET A 154 -9.58 2.17 9.78
CA MET A 154 -8.76 1.60 8.72
C MET A 154 -7.49 2.41 8.52
N GLY A 155 -7.58 3.74 8.42
CA GLY A 155 -6.40 4.62 8.31
C GLY A 155 -5.40 4.42 9.45
N THR A 156 -5.90 4.29 10.69
CA THR A 156 -5.04 3.99 11.86
C THR A 156 -4.32 2.65 11.74
N LEU A 157 -4.98 1.62 11.20
CA LEU A 157 -4.38 0.30 11.00
C LEU A 157 -3.33 0.33 9.89
N CYS A 158 -3.60 1.04 8.78
CA CYS A 158 -2.65 1.24 7.69
C CYS A 158 -1.37 1.91 8.18
N THR A 159 -1.47 3.03 8.92
CA THR A 159 -0.31 3.72 9.49
C THR A 159 0.49 2.80 10.40
N LYS A 160 -0.17 2.14 11.36
CA LYS A 160 0.50 1.27 12.32
C LYS A 160 1.28 0.13 11.63
N CYS A 161 0.69 -0.52 10.62
CA CYS A 161 1.34 -1.62 9.92
C CYS A 161 2.53 -1.10 9.09
N HIS A 162 2.37 0.01 8.37
CA HIS A 162 3.47 0.58 7.59
C HIS A 162 4.64 1.07 8.44
N ASP A 163 4.39 1.65 9.60
CA ASP A 163 5.43 2.06 10.54
C ASP A 163 6.28 0.88 11.04
N GLN A 164 5.72 -0.33 11.06
CA GLN A 164 6.38 -1.52 11.60
C GLN A 164 7.03 -2.39 10.51
N TYR A 165 6.41 -2.51 9.34
CA TYR A 165 6.79 -3.51 8.33
C TYR A 165 7.12 -2.93 6.96
N ARG A 166 7.06 -1.60 6.77
CA ARG A 166 7.34 -0.97 5.47
C ARG A 166 8.44 0.09 5.51
N ASN A 167 8.45 0.93 6.55
CA ASN A 167 9.37 2.08 6.66
C ASN A 167 10.77 1.67 7.14
#